data_AF-A0A1G1FNB5-F1
#
_entry.id   AF-A0A1G1FNB5-F1
#
_cell.length_a   1.000
_cell.length_b   1.000
_cell.length_c   1.000
_cell.angle_alpha   90.00
_cell.angle_beta   90.00
_cell.angle_gamma   90.00
#
_symmetry.space_group_name_H-M   'P 1'
#
loop_
_entity.id
_entity.type
_entity.pdbx_description
1 polymer ?
#
loop_
_entity_poly.entity_id
_entity_poly.type
_entity_poly.pdbx_seq_one_letter_code
_entity_poly.pdbx_strand_id
1 'polypeptide(L)' 'MNSCFICQDKEKLSAWKHPESGEEYLFCSYCFNTIIGACAECSSILSKFDPIGVNNDGKRICYKCSAKHDMADDE' A
#
# COMPACT_ATOMS: atom_id res chain seq x y z
N MET A 1 4.40 -17.47 -13.51
CA MET A 1 5.66 -16.71 -13.68
C MET A 1 5.64 -15.62 -12.63
N ASN A 2 6.67 -15.51 -11.81
CA ASN A 2 6.74 -14.48 -10.78
C ASN A 2 7.03 -13.12 -11.44
N SER A 3 6.26 -12.10 -11.09
CA SER A 3 6.41 -10.73 -11.58
C SER A 3 6.17 -9.74 -10.44
N CYS A 4 6.66 -8.52 -10.60
CA CYS A 4 6.42 -7.43 -9.69
C CYS A 4 4.91 -7.18 -9.61
N PHE A 5 4.37 -7.19 -8.39
CA PHE A 5 2.94 -6.98 -8.13
C PHE A 5 2.40 -5.68 -8.73
N ILE A 6 3.20 -4.60 -8.67
CA ILE A 6 2.83 -3.27 -9.20
C ILE A 6 3.03 -3.16 -10.72
N CYS A 7 4.24 -3.38 -11.24
CA CYS A 7 4.58 -3.03 -12.63
C CYS A 7 4.76 -4.21 -13.59
N GLN A 8 4.60 -5.45 -13.10
CA GLN A 8 4.77 -6.69 -13.87
C GLN A 8 6.19 -6.97 -14.39
N ASP A 9 7.19 -6.16 -13.99
CA ASP A 9 8.61 -6.44 -14.24
C ASP A 9 9.01 -7.80 -13.65
N LYS A 10 9.94 -8.51 -14.28
CA LYS A 10 10.39 -9.84 -13.87
C LYS A 10 11.82 -9.85 -13.34
N GLU A 11 12.53 -8.73 -13.44
CA GLU A 11 13.92 -8.64 -13.00
C GLU A 11 14.03 -8.23 -11.52
N LYS A 12 15.04 -8.80 -10.83
CA LYS A 12 15.46 -8.40 -9.47
C LYS A 12 14.31 -8.28 -8.47
N LEU A 13 13.49 -9.33 -8.42
CA LEU A 13 12.34 -9.40 -7.52
C LEU A 13 12.78 -9.66 -6.08
N SER A 14 12.23 -8.90 -5.15
CA SER A 14 12.37 -9.08 -3.70
C SER A 14 11.00 -9.34 -3.09
N ALA A 15 10.94 -10.24 -2.12
CA ALA A 15 9.73 -10.51 -1.38
C ALA A 15 9.50 -9.45 -0.30
N TRP A 16 8.28 -8.95 -0.23
CA TRP A 16 7.77 -8.16 0.86
C TRP A 16 6.61 -8.91 1.49
N LYS A 17 6.67 -9.10 2.81
CA LYS A 17 5.62 -9.77 3.57
C LYS A 17 4.65 -8.74 4.11
N HIS A 18 3.37 -8.90 3.80
CA HIS A 18 2.33 -8.03 4.30
C HIS A 18 2.26 -8.12 5.83
N PRO A 19 2.35 -6.99 6.56
CA PRO A 19 2.49 -7.01 8.01
C PRO A 19 1.26 -7.57 8.74
N GLU A 20 0.06 -7.44 8.15
CA GLU A 20 -1.20 -7.91 8.76
C GLU A 20 -1.61 -9.30 8.28
N SER A 21 -1.81 -9.50 6.97
CA SER A 21 -2.21 -10.81 6.41
C SER A 21 -1.10 -11.86 6.40
N GLY A 22 0.17 -11.45 6.44
CA GLY A 22 1.33 -12.35 6.30
C GLY A 22 1.56 -12.86 4.88
N GLU A 23 0.77 -12.42 3.90
CA GLU A 23 0.93 -12.78 2.50
C GLU A 23 2.24 -12.23 1.92
N GLU A 24 2.87 -13.00 1.04
CA GLU A 24 4.09 -12.58 0.37
C GLU A 24 3.80 -12.02 -1.03
N TYR A 25 4.33 -10.83 -1.29
CA TYR A 25 4.22 -10.13 -2.55
C TYR A 25 5.63 -9.88 -3.12
N LEU A 26 5.79 -10.05 -4.43
CA LEU A 26 7.06 -9.85 -5.11
C LEU A 26 7.10 -8.46 -5.74
N PHE A 27 8.22 -7.76 -5.57
CA PHE A 27 8.42 -6.42 -6.12
C PHE A 27 9.79 -6.29 -6.78
N CYS A 28 9.88 -5.61 -7.92
CA CYS A 28 11.19 -5.20 -8.44
C CYS A 28 11.83 -4.17 -7.49
N SER A 29 13.15 -3.98 -7.58
CA SER A 29 13.88 -3.09 -6.67
C SER A 29 13.33 -1.66 -6.63
N TYR A 30 12.81 -1.15 -7.76
CA TYR A 30 12.20 0.18 -7.80
C TYR A 30 10.91 0.26 -6.99
N CYS A 31 9.96 -0.66 -7.26
CA CYS A 31 8.67 -0.71 -6.56
C CYS A 31 8.83 -1.07 -5.08
N PHE A 32 9.78 -1.94 -4.74
CA PHE A 32 10.03 -2.29 -3.33
C PHE A 32 10.40 -1.06 -2.49
N ASN A 33 11.23 -0.17 -3.02
CA ASN A 33 11.68 1.06 -2.33
C ASN A 33 10.58 2.11 -2.16
N THR A 34 9.43 1.92 -2.81
CA THR A 34 8.30 2.83 -2.70
C THR A 34 7.26 2.34 -1.70
N ILE A 35 7.32 1.08 -1.28
CA ILE A 35 6.41 0.56 -0.26
C ILE A 35 6.72 1.25 1.08
N ILE A 36 5.67 1.77 1.73
CA ILE A 36 5.76 2.42 3.05
C ILE A 36 4.97 1.69 4.14
N GLY A 37 4.25 0.63 3.79
CA GLY A 37 3.47 -0.19 4.71
C GLY A 37 2.15 -0.65 4.11
N ALA A 38 1.19 -0.93 4.99
CA ALA A 38 -0.18 -1.28 4.66
C ALA A 38 -1.15 -0.21 5.20
N CYS A 39 -2.30 -0.07 4.54
CA CYS A 39 -3.40 0.78 4.98
C CYS A 39 -3.95 0.23 6.30
N ALA A 40 -4.06 1.07 7.32
CA ALA A 40 -4.56 0.66 8.63
C ALA A 40 -6.03 0.22 8.67
N GLU A 41 -6.81 0.47 7.59
CA GLU A 41 -8.24 0.18 7.54
C GLU A 41 -8.63 -0.95 6.60
N CYS A 42 -7.93 -1.08 5.47
CA CYS A 42 -8.27 -2.04 4.43
C CYS A 42 -7.11 -2.94 4.02
N SER A 43 -5.97 -2.85 4.73
CA SER A 43 -4.77 -3.66 4.48
C SER A 43 -4.25 -3.55 3.04
N SER A 44 -4.59 -2.50 2.30
CA SER A 44 -4.03 -2.27 0.96
C SER A 44 -2.59 -1.82 1.07
N ILE A 45 -1.73 -2.32 0.20
CA ILE A 45 -0.31 -1.94 0.15
C ILE A 45 -0.21 -0.44 -0.16
N LEU A 46 0.56 0.28 0.65
CA LEU A 46 0.80 1.70 0.49
C LEU A 46 2.13 1.94 -0.21
N SER A 47 2.10 2.73 -1.28
CA SER A 47 3.26 3.14 -2.06
C SER A 47 3.43 4.67 -1.99
N LYS A 48 4.69 5.15 -2.04
CA LYS A 48 5.01 6.59 -2.16
C LYS A 48 4.47 7.24 -3.44
N PHE A 49 4.07 6.45 -4.43
CA PHE A 49 3.46 6.96 -5.66
C PHE A 49 1.99 7.32 -5.50
N ASP A 50 1.31 6.73 -4.51
CA ASP A 50 -0.10 6.98 -4.27
C ASP A 50 -0.29 8.10 -3.25
N PRO A 51 -1.37 8.89 -3.35
CA PRO A 51 -1.78 9.77 -2.27
C PRO A 51 -2.05 8.95 -0.99
N ILE A 52 -1.49 9.40 0.13
CA ILE A 52 -1.62 8.74 1.43
C ILE A 52 -2.35 9.69 2.37
N GLY A 53 -3.50 9.24 2.89
CA GLY A 53 -4.24 9.93 3.93
C GLY A 53 -3.79 9.51 5.33
N VAL A 54 -4.36 10.17 6.33
CA VAL A 54 -4.18 9.85 7.74
C VAL A 54 -5.56 9.83 8.39
N ASN A 55 -5.89 8.78 9.14
CA ASN A 55 -7.16 8.70 9.86
C ASN A 55 -7.11 9.46 11.20
N ASN A 56 -8.23 9.49 11.92
CA ASN A 56 -8.35 10.17 13.22
C ASN A 56 -7.40 9.63 14.31
N ASP A 57 -6.88 8.40 14.16
CA ASP A 57 -5.88 7.81 15.06
C ASP A 57 -4.42 8.19 14.68
N GLY A 58 -4.22 9.02 13.66
CA GLY A 58 -2.89 9.35 13.14
C GLY A 58 -2.24 8.23 12.32
N LYS A 59 -3.00 7.21 11.90
CA LYS A 59 -2.49 6.07 11.11
C LYS A 59 -2.63 6.34 9.62
N ARG A 60 -1.65 5.86 8.85
CA ARG A 60 -1.64 5.98 7.38
C ARG A 60 -2.73 5.13 6.75
N ILE A 61 -3.51 5.73 5.86
CA ILE A 61 -4.58 5.08 5.12
C ILE A 61 -4.44 5.35 3.62
N CYS A 62 -4.96 4.45 2.79
CA CYS A 62 -4.95 4.64 1.35
C CYS A 62 -5.90 5.77 0.94
N TYR A 63 -5.70 6.35 -0.24
CA TYR A 63 -6.53 7.44 -0.75
C TYR A 63 -8.04 7.10 -0.76
N LYS A 64 -8.41 5.83 -0.99
CA LYS A 64 -9.81 5.40 -0.98
C LYS A 64 -10.43 5.42 0.41
N CYS A 65 -9.67 5.07 1.43
CA CYS A 65 -10.11 5.19 2.82
C CYS A 65 -10.18 6.67 3.21
N SER A 66 -9.18 7.47 2.85
CA SER A 66 -9.16 8.91 3.12
C SER A 66 -10.39 9.61 2.55
N ALA A 67 -10.72 9.36 1.29
CA ALA A 67 -11.88 9.96 0.64
C ALA A 67 -13.22 9.59 1.30
N LYS A 68 -13.31 8.45 2.00
CA LYS A 68 -14.52 8.08 2.76
C LYS A 68 -14.65 8.89 4.05
N HIS A 69 -13.53 9.20 4.71
CA HIS A 69 -13.52 10.07 5.89
C HIS A 69 -13.85 11.51 5.50
N ASP A 70 -13.27 12.00 4.40
CA ASP A 70 -13.55 13.35 3.91
C ASP A 70 -15.04 13.55 3.55
N MET A 71 -15.74 12.51 3.11
CA MET A 71 -17.19 12.56 2.84
C MET A 71 -18.06 12.39 4.10
N ALA A 72 -17.52 11.84 5.19
CA ALA A 72 -18.26 11.63 6.43
C ALA A 72 -18.32 12.90 7.30
N ASP A 73 -17.38 13.83 7.12
CA ASP A 73 -17.36 15.12 7.81
C ASP A 73 -18.24 16.20 7.13
N ASP A 74 -18.79 15.90 5.94
CA ASP A 74 -19.68 16.78 5.16
C ASP A 74 -21.19 16.56 5.44
N GLU A 75 -21.56 15.67 6.38
CA GLU A 75 -22.94 15.47 6.89
C GLU A 75 -23.11 15.98 8.33
#